data_AF-A0A4U2Y5E3-F1
#
_entry.id   AF-A0A4U2Y5E3-F1
#
_cell.length_a   1.000
_cell.length_b   1.000
_cell.length_c   1.000
_cell.angle_alpha   90.00
_cell.angle_beta   90.00
_cell.angle_gamma   90.00
#
_symmetry.space_group_name_H-M   'P 1'
#
loop_
_entity.id
_entity.type
_entity.pdbx_description
1 polymer ?
#
loop_
_entity_poly.entity_id
_entity_poly.type
_entity_poly.pdbx_seq_one_letter_code
_entity_poly.pdbx_strand_id
1 'polypeptide(L)'
;MLLHYADGLSIPKIAEILSTTVPKVNRCVDKALELGSEAAFISLACQKPKELGYSYEVWPQRLLAQHVRNHAVSAGHECLSRMSPSSVYRLLNAHDLQPHKVCYYLERRDPEFDTKRAEVLCVYQQVEYIWENEELKRIAAGATVVNPMADQFYGDRAGSVKDPFGHYWMISTTIEIVEPEEIQKRFLALYVN
;
A
#
# COMPACT_ATOMS: atom_id res chain seq x y z
N MET A 1 -23.64 3.00 -10.39
CA MET A 1 -23.46 2.09 -11.56
C MET A 1 -22.90 0.75 -11.12
N LEU A 2 -21.71 0.71 -10.50
CA LEU A 2 -21.04 -0.54 -10.12
C LEU A 2 -21.74 -1.32 -8.99
N LEU A 3 -22.34 -0.63 -8.00
CA LEU A 3 -23.13 -1.28 -6.94
C LEU A 3 -24.34 -2.05 -7.51
N HIS A 4 -25.14 -1.40 -8.37
CA HIS A 4 -26.27 -2.06 -9.03
C HIS A 4 -25.86 -3.22 -9.97
N TYR A 5 -24.68 -3.13 -10.59
CA TYR A 5 -24.11 -4.24 -11.36
C TYR A 5 -23.74 -5.42 -10.46
N ALA A 6 -23.16 -5.16 -9.28
CA ALA A 6 -22.86 -6.18 -8.28
C ALA A 6 -24.13 -6.83 -7.68
N ASP A 7 -25.23 -6.09 -7.61
CA ASP A 7 -26.56 -6.61 -7.20
C ASP A 7 -27.24 -7.47 -8.29
N GLY A 8 -26.59 -7.70 -9.43
CA GLY A 8 -27.08 -8.54 -10.52
C GLY A 8 -28.09 -7.88 -11.46
N LEU A 9 -28.26 -6.55 -11.38
CA LEU A 9 -29.16 -5.82 -12.28
C LEU A 9 -28.58 -5.77 -13.70
N SER A 10 -29.46 -5.90 -14.70
CA SER A 10 -29.03 -5.81 -16.10
C SER A 10 -28.60 -4.40 -16.47
N ILE A 11 -27.59 -4.27 -17.33
CA ILE A 11 -27.03 -2.97 -17.77
C ILE A 11 -28.11 -1.99 -18.29
N PRO A 12 -29.12 -2.43 -19.08
CA PRO A 12 -30.24 -1.57 -19.46
C PRO A 12 -31.06 -1.09 -18.25
N LYS A 13 -31.27 -1.95 -17.25
CA LYS A 13 -32.00 -1.59 -16.03
C LYS A 13 -31.22 -0.59 -15.17
N ILE A 14 -29.89 -0.71 -15.12
CA ILE A 14 -29.01 0.26 -14.46
C ILE A 14 -29.06 1.63 -15.16
N ALA A 15 -29.10 1.62 -16.50
CA ALA A 15 -29.23 2.85 -17.28
C ALA A 15 -30.57 3.57 -17.03
N GLU A 16 -31.65 2.80 -16.93
CA GLU A 16 -32.99 3.28 -16.57
C GLU A 16 -33.02 3.88 -15.15
N ILE A 17 -32.58 3.13 -14.13
CA ILE A 17 -32.57 3.55 -12.72
C ILE A 17 -31.76 4.84 -12.52
N LEU A 18 -30.61 4.95 -13.17
CA LEU A 18 -29.70 6.08 -13.01
C LEU A 18 -29.94 7.19 -14.03
N SER A 19 -31.02 7.11 -14.82
CA SER A 19 -31.36 8.09 -15.88
C SER A 19 -30.17 8.46 -16.76
N THR A 20 -29.43 7.44 -17.19
CA THR A 20 -28.19 7.57 -17.97
C THR A 20 -28.29 6.74 -19.25
N THR A 21 -27.31 6.88 -20.15
CA THR A 21 -27.25 6.08 -21.36
C THR A 21 -26.53 4.74 -21.14
N VAL A 22 -27.00 3.68 -21.80
CA VAL A 22 -26.38 2.35 -21.78
C VAL A 22 -24.88 2.38 -22.13
N PRO A 23 -24.40 3.14 -23.15
CA PRO A 23 -22.97 3.25 -23.44
C PRO A 23 -22.13 3.84 -22.30
N LYS A 24 -22.71 4.75 -21.51
CA LYS A 24 -22.03 5.33 -20.34
C LYS A 24 -21.93 4.32 -19.19
N VAL A 25 -22.96 3.49 -19.00
CA VAL A 25 -22.93 2.38 -18.03
C VAL A 25 -21.89 1.34 -18.46
N ASN A 26 -21.90 0.91 -19.72
CA ASN A 26 -20.89 -0.02 -20.27
C ASN A 26 -19.48 0.53 -20.06
N ARG A 27 -19.19 1.77 -20.49
CA ARG A 27 -17.87 2.38 -20.30
C ARG A 27 -17.43 2.40 -18.84
N CYS A 28 -18.34 2.66 -17.91
CA CYS A 28 -18.04 2.68 -16.48
C CYS A 28 -17.78 1.27 -15.93
N VAL A 29 -18.57 0.28 -16.33
CA VAL A 29 -18.40 -1.13 -15.95
C VAL A 29 -17.12 -1.69 -16.55
N ASP A 30 -16.89 -1.49 -17.85
CA ASP A 30 -15.68 -1.91 -18.56
C ASP A 30 -14.44 -1.28 -17.92
N LYS A 31 -14.48 0.03 -17.59
CA LYS A 31 -13.36 0.70 -16.92
C LYS A 31 -13.11 0.16 -15.51
N ALA A 32 -14.16 -0.22 -14.79
CA ALA A 32 -14.02 -0.85 -13.47
C ALA A 32 -13.48 -2.29 -13.55
N LEU A 33 -13.91 -3.06 -14.55
CA LEU A 33 -13.38 -4.39 -14.83
C LEU A 33 -11.91 -4.32 -15.31
N GLU A 34 -11.55 -3.31 -16.08
CA GLU A 34 -10.16 -2.97 -16.42
C GLU A 34 -9.34 -2.68 -15.17
N LEU A 35 -9.81 -1.84 -14.25
CA LEU A 35 -9.13 -1.55 -12.98
C LEU A 35 -8.92 -2.80 -12.14
N GLY A 36 -9.90 -3.71 -12.09
CA GLY A 36 -9.74 -5.01 -11.45
C GLY A 36 -8.66 -5.88 -12.09
N SER A 37 -8.54 -5.83 -13.41
CA SER A 37 -7.55 -6.59 -14.18
C SER A 37 -6.13 -6.02 -14.03
N GLU A 38 -6.01 -4.69 -13.98
CA GLU A 38 -4.76 -3.99 -13.68
C GLU A 38 -4.30 -4.28 -12.24
N ALA A 39 -5.21 -4.20 -11.25
CA ALA A 39 -4.90 -4.51 -9.86
C ALA A 39 -4.47 -5.98 -9.67
N ALA A 40 -5.14 -6.92 -10.34
CA ALA A 40 -4.75 -8.33 -10.32
C ALA A 40 -3.37 -8.53 -10.95
N PHE A 41 -3.07 -7.86 -12.06
CA PHE A 41 -1.75 -7.87 -12.69
C PHE A 41 -0.66 -7.31 -11.76
N ILE A 42 -0.89 -6.16 -11.13
CA ILE A 42 0.05 -5.53 -10.19
C ILE A 42 0.28 -6.46 -9.00
N SER A 43 -0.79 -7.00 -8.42
CA SER A 43 -0.71 -7.92 -7.29
C SER A 43 0.11 -9.16 -7.64
N LEU A 44 0.00 -9.68 -8.86
CA LEU A 44 0.80 -10.80 -9.35
C LEU A 44 2.27 -10.41 -9.56
N ALA A 45 2.53 -9.24 -10.17
CA ALA A 45 3.89 -8.77 -10.43
C ALA A 45 4.70 -8.55 -9.15
N CYS A 46 4.03 -8.26 -8.03
CA CYS A 46 4.61 -8.12 -6.70
C CYS A 46 4.80 -9.44 -5.94
N GLN A 47 4.30 -10.57 -6.46
CA GLN A 47 4.50 -11.89 -5.85
C GLN A 47 5.82 -12.53 -6.31
N LYS A 48 6.30 -13.50 -5.53
CA LYS A 48 7.52 -14.24 -5.86
C LYS A 48 7.19 -15.37 -6.84
N PRO A 49 7.83 -15.46 -8.02
CA PRO A 49 7.51 -16.52 -8.99
C PRO A 49 7.67 -17.94 -8.42
N LYS A 50 8.59 -18.13 -7.48
CA LYS A 50 8.81 -19.40 -6.78
C LYS A 50 7.60 -19.89 -5.99
N GLU A 51 6.80 -18.97 -5.44
CA GLU A 51 5.55 -19.30 -4.73
C GLU A 51 4.48 -19.83 -5.69
N LEU A 52 4.61 -19.52 -6.98
CA LEU A 52 3.74 -19.99 -8.06
C LEU A 52 4.31 -21.23 -8.77
N GLY A 53 5.35 -21.85 -8.21
CA GLY A 53 5.96 -23.09 -8.72
C GLY A 53 7.02 -22.89 -9.81
N TYR A 54 7.49 -21.67 -10.06
CA TYR A 54 8.59 -21.43 -10.99
C TYR A 54 9.96 -21.59 -10.31
N SER A 55 10.99 -21.92 -11.10
CA SER A 55 12.38 -21.99 -10.60
C SER A 55 13.04 -20.60 -10.42
N TYR A 56 12.35 -19.51 -10.77
CA TYR A 56 12.88 -18.15 -10.77
C TYR A 56 12.60 -17.43 -9.44
N GLU A 57 13.60 -16.71 -8.92
CA GLU A 57 13.48 -15.91 -7.69
C GLU A 57 12.84 -14.52 -7.95
N VAL A 58 12.96 -13.99 -9.17
CA VAL A 58 12.40 -12.72 -9.62
C VAL A 58 11.70 -12.90 -10.98
N TRP A 59 10.88 -11.95 -11.41
CA TRP A 59 10.15 -12.05 -12.70
C TRP A 59 10.94 -11.56 -13.91
N PRO A 60 11.34 -12.43 -14.86
CA PRO A 60 11.60 -12.00 -16.23
C PRO A 60 10.31 -11.52 -16.89
N GLN A 61 10.37 -10.42 -17.64
CA GLN A 61 9.18 -9.86 -18.33
C GLN A 61 8.45 -10.88 -19.22
N ARG A 62 9.20 -11.76 -19.91
CA ARG A 62 8.62 -12.82 -20.75
C ARG A 62 7.89 -13.87 -19.93
N LEU A 63 8.43 -14.25 -18.78
CA LEU A 63 7.81 -15.23 -17.88
C LEU A 63 6.53 -14.65 -17.28
N LEU A 64 6.57 -13.40 -16.82
CA LEU A 64 5.40 -12.70 -16.29
C LEU A 64 4.29 -12.60 -17.34
N ALA A 65 4.63 -12.19 -18.58
CA ALA A 65 3.67 -12.15 -19.69
C ALA A 65 3.08 -13.53 -19.99
N GLN A 66 3.89 -14.59 -19.97
CA GLN A 66 3.42 -15.95 -20.20
C GLN A 66 2.49 -16.43 -19.08
N HIS A 67 2.85 -16.22 -17.82
CA HIS A 67 2.01 -16.58 -16.68
C HIS A 67 0.66 -15.85 -16.74
N VAL A 68 0.68 -14.54 -16.93
CA VAL A 68 -0.54 -13.73 -17.07
C VAL A 68 -1.45 -14.30 -18.14
N ARG A 69 -0.93 -14.59 -19.35
CA ARG A 69 -1.77 -15.13 -20.43
C ARG A 69 -2.40 -16.47 -20.10
N ASN A 70 -1.64 -17.35 -19.44
CA ASN A 70 -2.11 -18.71 -19.11
C ASN A 70 -3.18 -18.71 -18.01
N HIS A 71 -3.11 -17.75 -17.07
CA HIS A 71 -4.00 -17.68 -15.91
C HIS A 71 -5.05 -16.57 -16.01
N ALA A 72 -5.01 -15.73 -17.04
CA ALA A 72 -5.93 -14.62 -17.28
C ALA A 72 -7.40 -15.07 -17.28
N VAL A 73 -7.73 -16.11 -18.07
CA VAL A 73 -9.11 -16.57 -18.24
C VAL A 73 -9.64 -17.24 -16.97
N SER A 74 -8.83 -18.08 -16.32
CA SER A 74 -9.24 -18.75 -15.07
C SER A 74 -9.40 -17.78 -13.89
N ALA A 75 -8.69 -16.65 -13.91
CA ALA A 75 -8.85 -15.57 -12.96
C ALA A 75 -9.99 -14.58 -13.30
N GLY A 76 -10.75 -14.80 -14.39
CA GLY A 76 -11.84 -13.92 -14.81
C GLY A 76 -11.39 -12.64 -15.53
N HIS A 77 -10.13 -12.57 -15.94
CA HIS A 77 -9.50 -11.42 -16.58
C HIS A 77 -9.15 -11.71 -18.05
N GLU A 78 -10.14 -12.04 -18.88
CA GLU A 78 -9.92 -12.43 -20.28
C GLU A 78 -9.15 -11.38 -21.11
N CYS A 79 -9.27 -10.10 -20.76
CA CYS A 79 -8.54 -9.01 -21.41
C CYS A 79 -7.01 -9.17 -21.32
N LEU A 80 -6.50 -9.86 -20.30
CA LEU A 80 -5.07 -10.11 -20.10
C LEU A 80 -4.54 -11.32 -20.91
N SER A 81 -5.43 -12.14 -21.48
CA SER A 81 -5.05 -13.37 -22.22
C SER A 81 -4.20 -13.10 -23.48
N ARG A 82 -4.27 -11.87 -24.02
CA ARG A 82 -3.53 -11.43 -25.22
C ARG A 82 -2.36 -10.53 -24.89
N MET A 83 -1.99 -10.39 -23.61
CA MET A 83 -0.98 -9.44 -23.18
C MET A 83 0.39 -9.77 -23.79
N SER A 84 0.99 -8.78 -24.46
CA SER A 84 2.33 -8.88 -25.01
C SER A 84 3.39 -8.49 -23.98
N PRO A 85 4.64 -8.97 -24.09
CA PRO A 85 5.73 -8.54 -23.19
C PRO A 85 5.93 -7.01 -23.16
N SER A 86 5.71 -6.33 -24.29
CA SER A 86 5.75 -4.86 -24.36
C SER A 86 4.60 -4.20 -23.59
N SER A 87 3.43 -4.84 -23.52
CA SER A 87 2.30 -4.35 -22.72
C SER A 87 2.54 -4.55 -21.23
N VAL A 88 3.14 -5.67 -20.84
CA VAL A 88 3.65 -5.90 -19.47
C VAL A 88 4.63 -4.79 -19.09
N TYR A 89 5.62 -4.50 -19.93
CA TYR A 89 6.58 -3.42 -19.65
C TYR A 89 5.91 -2.05 -19.46
N ARG A 90 4.99 -1.68 -20.37
CA ARG A 90 4.25 -0.41 -20.27
C ARG A 90 3.46 -0.32 -18.97
N LEU A 91 2.75 -1.40 -18.61
CA LEU A 91 1.91 -1.43 -17.41
C LEU A 91 2.77 -1.39 -16.13
N LEU A 92 3.87 -2.12 -16.09
CA LEU A 92 4.83 -2.05 -14.98
C LEU A 92 5.39 -0.63 -14.81
N ASN A 93 5.81 0.01 -15.90
CA ASN A 93 6.34 1.38 -15.83
C ASN A 93 5.27 2.41 -15.45
N ALA A 94 4.02 2.24 -15.88
CA ALA A 94 2.93 3.14 -15.50
C ALA A 94 2.63 3.13 -13.98
N HIS A 95 3.04 2.06 -13.29
CA HIS A 95 2.91 1.90 -11.84
C HIS A 95 4.26 1.93 -11.11
N ASP A 96 5.33 2.38 -11.77
CA ASP A 96 6.69 2.45 -11.22
C ASP A 96 7.23 1.12 -10.66
N LEU A 97 6.78 -0.01 -11.21
CA LEU A 97 7.17 -1.34 -10.77
C LEU A 97 8.37 -1.88 -11.54
N GLN A 98 9.35 -2.42 -10.79
CA GLN A 98 10.51 -3.12 -11.35
C GLN A 98 10.67 -4.51 -10.74
N PRO A 99 9.80 -5.50 -11.08
CA PRO A 99 9.83 -6.85 -10.49
C PRO A 99 11.16 -7.59 -10.62
N HIS A 100 11.97 -7.24 -11.63
CA HIS A 100 13.29 -7.82 -11.88
C HIS A 100 14.40 -7.23 -10.99
N LYS A 101 14.13 -6.14 -10.26
CA LYS A 101 15.06 -5.49 -9.32
C LYS A 101 14.64 -5.66 -7.86
N VAL A 102 13.63 -6.47 -7.58
CA VAL A 102 13.17 -6.72 -6.22
C VAL A 102 14.28 -7.47 -5.46
N CYS A 103 14.86 -6.82 -4.45
CA CYS A 103 15.95 -7.39 -3.64
C CYS A 103 15.43 -8.25 -2.48
N TYR A 104 14.18 -8.04 -2.06
CA TYR A 104 13.54 -8.78 -0.98
C TYR A 104 12.03 -8.87 -1.24
N TYR A 105 11.43 -10.00 -0.87
CA TYR A 105 9.99 -10.17 -0.82
C TYR A 105 9.54 -10.18 0.63
N LEU A 106 8.36 -9.62 0.90
CA LEU A 106 7.81 -9.59 2.23
C LEU A 106 7.43 -11.00 2.68
N GLU A 107 8.09 -11.54 3.71
CA GLU A 107 7.74 -12.83 4.28
C GLU A 107 6.46 -12.72 5.12
N ARG A 108 5.43 -13.50 4.75
CA ARG A 108 4.17 -13.59 5.49
C ARG A 108 4.26 -14.62 6.61
N ARG A 109 4.87 -14.23 7.74
CA ARG A 109 5.04 -15.12 8.91
C ARG A 109 3.79 -15.23 9.79
N ASP A 110 2.89 -14.26 9.71
CA ASP A 110 1.67 -14.18 10.53
C ASP A 110 0.47 -14.78 9.76
N PRO A 111 -0.28 -15.74 10.32
CA PRO A 111 -1.51 -16.25 9.72
C PRO A 111 -2.60 -15.19 9.50
N GLU A 112 -2.60 -14.12 10.30
CA GLU A 112 -3.57 -13.01 10.22
C GLU A 112 -3.04 -11.83 9.40
N PHE A 113 -1.95 -12.04 8.65
CA PHE A 113 -1.24 -10.99 7.93
C PHE A 113 -2.15 -10.10 7.07
N ASP A 114 -3.05 -10.70 6.29
CA ASP A 114 -3.92 -9.95 5.37
C ASP A 114 -4.94 -9.07 6.13
N THR A 115 -5.47 -9.56 7.25
CA THR A 115 -6.39 -8.81 8.12
C THR A 115 -5.67 -7.62 8.76
N LYS A 116 -4.51 -7.86 9.37
CA LYS A 116 -3.68 -6.80 9.99
C LYS A 116 -3.21 -5.78 8.96
N ARG A 117 -2.87 -6.22 7.75
CA ARG A 117 -2.52 -5.32 6.64
C ARG A 117 -3.69 -4.41 6.25
N ALA A 118 -4.91 -4.92 6.19
CA ALA A 118 -6.09 -4.12 5.88
C ALA A 118 -6.36 -3.05 6.95
N GLU A 119 -6.21 -3.41 8.23
CA GLU A 119 -6.31 -2.47 9.35
C GLU A 119 -5.24 -1.37 9.27
N VAL A 120 -3.98 -1.75 9.04
CA VAL A 120 -2.86 -0.81 8.89
C VAL A 120 -3.08 0.12 7.68
N LEU A 121 -3.57 -0.40 6.55
CA LEU A 121 -3.89 0.43 5.38
C LEU A 121 -4.97 1.47 5.70
N CYS A 122 -5.99 1.08 6.47
CA CYS A 122 -7.03 2.00 6.92
C CYS A 122 -6.44 3.12 7.79
N VAL A 123 -5.52 2.80 8.70
CA VAL A 123 -4.80 3.79 9.52
C VAL A 123 -3.99 4.74 8.63
N TYR A 124 -3.25 4.25 7.64
CA TYR A 124 -2.51 5.13 6.72
C TYR A 124 -3.42 6.05 5.91
N GLN A 125 -4.56 5.55 5.41
CA GLN A 125 -5.54 6.36 4.71
C GLN A 125 -6.18 7.41 5.62
N GLN A 126 -6.46 7.07 6.87
CA GLN A 126 -6.93 8.02 7.88
C GLN A 126 -5.89 9.10 8.15
N VAL A 127 -4.62 8.72 8.24
CA VAL A 127 -3.49 9.63 8.45
C VAL A 127 -3.32 10.57 7.24
N GLU A 128 -3.41 10.05 6.02
CA GLU A 128 -3.40 10.84 4.78
C GLU A 128 -4.60 11.81 4.74
N TYR A 129 -5.79 11.33 5.10
CA TYR A 129 -7.00 12.15 5.22
C TYR A 129 -6.88 13.27 6.26
N ILE A 130 -6.27 12.98 7.42
CA ILE A 130 -5.93 13.99 8.43
C ILE A 130 -4.91 14.99 7.85
N TRP A 131 -3.95 14.53 7.05
CA TRP A 131 -2.97 15.38 6.38
C TRP A 131 -3.55 16.27 5.27
N GLU A 132 -4.70 15.92 4.71
CA GLU A 132 -5.39 16.74 3.71
C GLU A 132 -6.42 17.69 4.35
N ASN A 133 -6.92 17.39 5.55
CA ASN A 133 -7.98 18.16 6.20
C ASN A 133 -7.45 19.13 7.28
N GLU A 134 -7.44 20.43 6.98
CA GLU A 134 -7.00 21.54 7.86
C GLU A 134 -7.72 21.61 9.22
N GLU A 135 -9.01 21.23 9.28
CA GLU A 135 -9.79 21.25 10.52
C GLU A 135 -9.39 20.08 11.43
N LEU A 136 -9.22 18.88 10.85
CA LEU A 136 -8.72 17.70 11.56
C LEU A 136 -7.26 17.85 11.96
N LYS A 137 -6.43 18.56 11.17
CA LYS A 137 -5.08 18.97 11.60
C LYS A 137 -5.12 19.84 12.83
N ARG A 138 -6.05 20.80 12.94
CA ARG A 138 -6.19 21.64 14.15
C ARG A 138 -6.63 20.82 15.36
N ILE A 139 -7.53 19.85 15.17
CA ILE A 139 -7.96 18.95 16.24
C ILE A 139 -6.80 18.03 16.66
N ALA A 140 -6.07 17.44 15.71
CA ALA A 140 -4.85 16.66 15.97
C ALA A 140 -3.72 17.52 16.60
N ALA A 141 -3.63 18.80 16.24
CA ALA A 141 -2.75 19.79 16.87
C ALA A 141 -3.18 20.16 18.31
N GLY A 142 -4.36 19.72 18.75
CA GLY A 142 -4.75 19.66 20.17
C GLY A 142 -3.99 18.59 20.97
N ALA A 143 -2.99 17.94 20.36
CA ALA A 143 -2.10 17.04 21.06
C ALA A 143 -1.36 17.75 22.20
N THR A 144 -1.36 17.11 23.37
CA THR A 144 -0.64 17.61 24.55
C THR A 144 0.79 17.11 24.52
N VAL A 145 1.76 17.98 24.72
CA VAL A 145 3.16 17.59 24.85
C VAL A 145 3.34 16.78 26.13
N VAL A 146 3.75 15.52 26.01
CA VAL A 146 4.05 14.63 27.13
C VAL A 146 5.51 14.79 27.53
N ASN A 147 6.41 14.69 26.54
CA ASN A 147 7.83 14.95 26.70
C ASN A 147 8.24 16.01 25.67
N PRO A 148 8.79 17.16 26.10
CA PRO A 148 9.25 18.18 25.17
C PRO A 148 10.38 17.65 24.28
N MET A 149 10.50 18.21 23.08
CA MET A 149 11.63 17.91 22.18
C MET A 149 12.94 18.29 22.87
N ALA A 150 13.81 17.31 23.05
CA ALA A 150 15.12 17.48 23.66
C ALA A 150 16.17 16.64 22.96
N ASP A 151 17.42 17.07 23.04
CA ASP A 151 18.58 16.36 22.53
C ASP A 151 18.86 15.18 23.47
N GLN A 152 18.70 13.97 22.94
CA GLN A 152 18.84 12.74 23.70
C GLN A 152 20.29 12.28 23.67
N PHE A 153 20.72 11.62 24.74
CA PHE A 153 22.09 11.14 24.90
C PHE A 153 22.52 10.16 23.79
N TYR A 154 21.55 9.51 23.13
CA TYR A 154 21.74 8.59 22.02
C TYR A 154 21.77 9.25 20.63
N GLY A 155 21.85 10.57 20.54
CA GLY A 155 22.12 11.28 19.28
C GLY A 155 20.90 11.72 18.47
N ASP A 156 19.69 11.46 18.98
CA ASP A 156 18.45 11.94 18.38
C ASP A 156 17.92 13.17 19.12
N ARG A 157 17.29 14.10 18.40
CA ARG A 157 16.33 15.02 18.99
C ARG A 157 14.97 14.34 19.00
N ALA A 158 14.47 14.02 20.19
CA ALA A 158 13.21 13.31 20.34
C ALA A 158 12.29 13.95 21.37
N GLY A 159 10.98 13.80 21.14
CA GLY A 159 9.90 14.26 22.00
C GLY A 159 8.68 13.38 21.83
N SER A 160 7.68 13.57 22.69
CA SER A 160 6.46 12.76 22.66
C SER A 160 5.23 13.63 22.86
N VAL A 161 4.20 13.37 22.06
CA VAL A 161 2.90 14.04 22.16
C VAL A 161 1.81 13.00 22.35
N LYS A 162 0.78 13.39 23.12
CA LYS A 162 -0.44 12.60 23.29
C LYS A 162 -1.55 13.25 22.49
N ASP A 163 -2.11 12.53 21.54
CA ASP A 163 -3.22 13.05 20.76
C ASP A 163 -4.53 13.13 21.58
N PRO A 164 -5.56 13.87 21.14
CA PRO A 164 -6.84 13.97 21.84
C PRO A 164 -7.61 12.64 21.97
N PHE A 165 -7.23 11.62 21.22
CA PHE A 165 -7.86 10.28 21.23
C PHE A 165 -7.16 9.31 22.19
N GLY A 166 -6.03 9.73 22.78
CA GLY A 166 -5.31 8.99 23.81
C GLY A 166 -4.06 8.24 23.34
N HIS A 167 -3.69 8.31 22.05
CA HIS A 167 -2.48 7.66 21.56
C HIS A 167 -1.22 8.47 21.86
N TYR A 168 -0.11 7.76 22.04
CA TYR A 168 1.21 8.33 22.29
C TYR A 168 2.05 8.24 21.01
N TRP A 169 2.48 9.40 20.53
CA TRP A 169 3.31 9.53 19.35
C TRP A 169 4.70 10.00 19.76
N MET A 170 5.72 9.25 19.37
CA MET A 170 7.12 9.65 19.51
C MET A 170 7.61 10.20 18.19
N ILE A 171 8.18 11.41 18.23
CA ILE A 171 8.78 12.06 17.07
C ILE A 171 10.26 12.16 17.35
N SER A 172 11.09 11.58 16.48
CA SER A 172 12.55 11.64 16.57
C SER A 172 13.16 12.06 15.24
N THR A 173 14.29 12.75 15.33
CA THR A 173 15.15 13.05 14.18
C THR A 173 16.60 12.86 14.61
N THR A 174 17.37 12.12 13.83
CA THR A 174 18.78 11.87 14.12
C THR A 174 19.60 13.13 13.89
N ILE A 175 20.28 13.59 14.94
CA ILE A 175 21.26 14.68 14.88
C ILE A 175 22.63 14.07 14.57
N GLU A 176 22.98 13.01 15.30
CA GLU A 176 24.25 12.30 15.17
C GLU A 176 24.07 10.79 15.38
N ILE A 177 24.85 10.01 14.64
CA ILE A 177 24.93 8.56 14.85
C ILE A 177 26.00 8.32 15.91
N VAL A 178 25.57 7.89 17.09
CA VAL A 178 26.45 7.64 18.24
C VAL A 178 26.70 6.13 18.36
N GLU A 179 27.96 5.74 18.48
CA GLU A 179 28.32 4.33 18.69
C GLU A 179 27.80 3.82 20.05
N PRO A 180 27.40 2.53 20.15
CA PRO A 180 26.76 1.99 21.36
C PRO A 180 27.57 2.18 22.66
N GLU A 181 28.90 2.11 22.59
CA GLU A 181 29.78 2.32 23.74
C GLU A 181 29.70 3.76 24.29
N GLU A 182 29.59 4.74 23.39
CA GLU A 182 29.48 6.15 23.76
C GLU A 182 28.07 6.47 24.28
N ILE A 183 27.02 5.83 23.74
CA ILE A 183 25.66 5.90 24.30
C ILE A 183 25.66 5.41 25.75
N GLN A 184 26.31 4.27 26.04
CA GLN A 184 26.39 3.72 27.39
C GLN A 184 27.14 4.65 28.34
N LYS A 185 28.23 5.26 27.88
CA LYS A 185 29.00 6.23 28.66
C LYS A 185 28.17 7.48 29.00
N ARG A 186 27.47 8.05 28.01
CA ARG A 186 26.58 9.21 28.21
C ARG A 186 25.39 8.87 29.11
N PHE A 187 24.82 7.67 28.98
CA PHE A 187 23.77 7.19 29.87
C PHE A 187 24.24 7.10 31.32
N LEU A 188 25.39 6.45 31.57
CA LEU A 188 25.95 6.34 32.93
C LEU A 188 26.25 7.71 33.54
N ALA A 189 26.74 8.66 32.74
CA ALA A 189 26.98 10.03 33.20
C ALA A 189 25.72 10.76 33.68
N LEU A 190 24.51 10.35 33.26
CA LEU A 190 23.25 10.91 33.76
C LEU A 190 22.89 10.45 35.19
N TYR A 191 23.47 9.35 35.67
CA TYR A 191 23.17 8.75 36.97
C TYR A 191 24.31 8.85 38.00
N VAL A 192 25.46 9.40 37.60
CA VAL A 192 26.57 9.69 38.51
C VAL A 192 26.44 11.14 38.96
N ASN A 193 25.84 11.34 40.13
CA ASN A 193 25.81 12.60 40.88
C ASN A 193 26.88 12.54 41.98
#